data_AF-A0A3A4V6S0-F1
#
_entry.id   AF-A0A3A4V6S0-F1
#
_cell.length_a   1.000
_cell.length_b   1.000
_cell.length_c   1.000
_cell.angle_alpha   90.00
_cell.angle_beta   90.00
_cell.angle_gamma   90.00
#
_symmetry.space_group_name_H-M   'P 1'
#
loop_
_entity.id
_entity.type
_entity.pdbx_description
1 polymer ?
#
loop_
_entity_poly.entity_id
_entity_poly.type
_entity_poly.pdbx_seq_one_letter_code
_entity_poly.pdbx_strand_id
1 'polypeptide(L)'
;METRTFTPQFEQKLKNDGFTPSEICKEIASGNRNGQSGQNANTAEILREWTGYSNNAITEGIWNKEKDEIAPTIKQAAITILKPWISQDITELPDISVKEISRKTNLSPEKVINILSKYPISFSLNGLTMQSIVYTPELPKQPAVLDINQARRFGVSAKRARKEGRYFSRPPGGGPAQKVDIKPSAVNSAIRRNALEKTQIKFVSTQEAEIMGYGTMKELNTPPKPDQKYKSVEEIIYTEAEGTKIMKVFEWFQKVGFGKDWIYGQNAAKFAENLVKLSQGKPVDFLIWNCIGFKWFKNQRGEMPTCSINNNLDAAITLYFSQRIQEIAEVLSSIGNPNITILIPSNEAFDSRVWKYLQSQEEREWIINSTATFLKAKFNSLMLPSNASIDFLRWDEYLNKNNATKKPQEYSKDGETAVKSSPNINKIKREGLKSGKTYFAQNGITNIENDVLEERELKYYGVYAGEGVFFEEMQMRGNGIVIVNFEEMRCCQMAYLGSQGNLTIVTPIKNNEMRRYYQWEERQIAKRK
;
A
#
# COMPACT_ATOMS: atom_id res chain seq x y z
N MET A 1 -6.70 14.87 38.06
CA MET A 1 -7.65 14.17 37.18
C MET A 1 -7.43 12.70 37.37
N GLU A 2 -8.49 11.93 37.62
CA GLU A 2 -8.41 10.47 37.61
C GLU A 2 -8.27 9.99 36.17
N THR A 3 -7.31 9.09 35.92
CA THR A 3 -7.19 8.38 34.65
C THR A 3 -8.22 7.26 34.62
N ARG A 4 -9.30 7.43 33.84
CA ARG A 4 -10.25 6.34 33.59
C ARG A 4 -9.56 5.19 32.86
N THR A 5 -9.68 3.98 33.40
CA THR A 5 -9.16 2.76 32.78
C THR A 5 -10.16 2.18 31.79
N PHE A 6 -11.46 2.38 32.03
CA PHE A 6 -12.56 1.73 31.31
C PHE A 6 -13.61 2.71 30.81
N THR A 7 -14.37 2.33 29.78
CA THR A 7 -15.51 3.11 29.31
C THR A 7 -16.68 2.97 30.30
N PRO A 8 -17.55 3.99 30.48
CA PRO A 8 -18.64 3.91 31.46
C PRO A 8 -19.61 2.74 31.24
N GLN A 9 -19.78 2.31 29.99
CA GLN A 9 -20.58 1.14 29.62
C GLN A 9 -19.92 -0.17 30.09
N PHE A 10 -18.60 -0.29 29.96
CA PHE A 10 -17.83 -1.44 30.44
C PHE A 10 -17.73 -1.44 31.98
N GLU A 11 -17.56 -0.28 32.62
CA GLU A 11 -17.65 -0.17 34.09
C GLU A 11 -19.01 -0.62 34.62
N GLN A 12 -20.10 -0.31 33.91
CA GLN A 12 -21.43 -0.80 34.31
C GLN A 12 -21.60 -2.30 34.06
N LYS A 13 -21.05 -2.84 32.95
CA LYS A 13 -21.06 -4.28 32.69
C LYS A 13 -20.30 -5.05 33.77
N LEU A 14 -19.08 -4.61 34.11
CA LEU A 14 -18.28 -5.20 35.18
C LEU A 14 -19.05 -5.23 36.51
N LYS A 15 -19.71 -4.13 36.89
CA LYS A 15 -20.55 -4.06 38.10
C LYS A 15 -21.75 -5.01 38.06
N ASN A 16 -22.42 -5.13 36.91
CA ASN A 16 -23.55 -6.05 36.73
C ASN A 16 -23.11 -7.52 36.90
N ASP A 17 -21.91 -7.85 36.40
CA ASP A 17 -21.31 -9.18 36.47
C ASP A 17 -20.56 -9.43 37.80
N GLY A 18 -20.69 -8.53 38.78
CA GLY A 18 -20.19 -8.70 40.16
C GLY A 18 -18.81 -8.12 40.48
N PHE A 19 -18.13 -7.48 39.52
CA PHE A 19 -16.77 -6.96 39.69
C PHE A 19 -16.73 -5.46 40.00
N THR A 20 -15.92 -5.04 40.98
CA THR A 20 -15.66 -3.60 41.20
C THR A 20 -14.52 -3.11 40.30
N PRO A 21 -14.72 -2.08 39.45
CA PRO A 21 -13.65 -1.56 38.59
C PRO A 21 -12.38 -1.11 39.34
N SER A 22 -12.52 -0.68 40.60
CA SER A 22 -11.40 -0.26 41.46
C SER A 22 -10.57 -1.44 42.01
N GLU A 23 -11.12 -2.65 42.06
CA GLU A 23 -10.40 -3.87 42.45
C GLU A 23 -9.55 -4.36 41.28
N ILE A 24 -10.15 -4.45 40.09
CA ILE A 24 -9.43 -4.74 38.85
C ILE A 24 -8.30 -3.72 38.62
N CYS A 25 -8.53 -2.42 38.85
CA CYS A 25 -7.48 -1.41 38.73
C CYS A 25 -6.37 -1.55 39.79
N LYS A 26 -6.67 -2.06 41.00
CA LYS A 26 -5.63 -2.38 41.99
C LYS A 26 -4.77 -3.55 41.53
N GLU A 27 -5.37 -4.58 40.92
CA GLU A 27 -4.63 -5.77 40.48
C GLU A 27 -3.78 -5.52 39.23
N ILE A 28 -4.28 -4.72 38.30
CA ILE A 28 -3.44 -4.17 37.21
C ILE A 28 -2.27 -3.35 37.78
N ALA A 29 -2.46 -2.65 38.90
CA ALA A 29 -1.40 -1.88 39.56
C ALA A 29 -0.47 -2.71 40.47
N SER A 30 -0.86 -3.91 40.90
CA SER A 30 -0.01 -4.86 41.64
C SER A 30 0.88 -5.63 40.66
N GLY A 31 0.30 -6.26 39.63
CA GLY A 31 1.02 -7.06 38.64
C GLY A 31 2.10 -6.29 37.87
N ASN A 32 1.86 -5.01 37.58
CA ASN A 32 2.84 -4.14 36.93
C ASN A 32 4.07 -3.79 37.80
N ARG A 33 4.13 -4.19 39.08
CA ARG A 33 5.34 -4.02 39.92
C ARG A 33 6.45 -5.03 39.59
N ASN A 34 6.13 -6.13 38.92
CA ASN A 34 7.09 -7.20 38.59
C ASN A 34 7.90 -6.96 37.30
N GLY A 35 8.00 -5.70 36.85
CA GLY A 35 9.04 -5.25 35.90
C GLY A 35 8.83 -5.57 34.42
N GLN A 36 7.77 -6.29 34.02
CA GLN A 36 7.51 -6.57 32.60
C GLN A 36 6.91 -5.34 31.88
N SER A 37 7.65 -4.79 30.92
CA SER A 37 7.30 -3.55 30.20
C SER A 37 6.25 -3.78 29.10
N GLY A 38 4.98 -3.89 29.46
CA GLY A 38 3.88 -4.20 28.52
C GLY A 38 2.49 -3.70 28.93
N GLN A 39 2.32 -2.38 29.15
CA GLN A 39 1.12 -1.77 29.78
C GLN A 39 -0.26 -2.14 29.20
N ASN A 40 -0.35 -2.60 27.93
CA ASN A 40 -1.61 -3.00 27.31
C ASN A 40 -1.86 -4.53 27.28
N ALA A 41 -0.82 -5.36 27.44
CA ALA A 41 -0.99 -6.82 27.43
C ALA A 41 -1.59 -7.29 28.76
N ASN A 42 -0.92 -6.95 29.86
CA ASN A 42 -1.26 -7.35 31.23
C ASN A 42 -2.74 -7.02 31.58
N THR A 43 -3.20 -5.81 31.26
CA THR A 43 -4.58 -5.35 31.47
C THR A 43 -5.63 -6.22 30.77
N ALA A 44 -5.37 -6.62 29.52
CA ALA A 44 -6.31 -7.40 28.72
C ALA A 44 -6.28 -8.90 29.06
N GLU A 45 -5.19 -9.37 29.66
CA GLU A 45 -4.99 -10.74 30.14
C GLU A 45 -5.72 -10.96 31.47
N ILE A 46 -5.42 -10.14 32.49
CA ILE A 46 -6.11 -10.15 33.80
C ILE A 46 -7.63 -10.07 33.62
N LEU A 47 -8.12 -9.15 32.76
CA LEU A 47 -9.55 -9.03 32.47
C LEU A 47 -10.14 -10.30 31.85
N ARG A 48 -9.41 -11.00 30.98
CA ARG A 48 -9.87 -12.23 30.32
C ARG A 48 -9.98 -13.38 31.33
N GLU A 49 -8.97 -13.53 32.19
CA GLU A 49 -8.95 -14.53 33.25
C GLU A 49 -10.07 -14.32 34.27
N TRP A 50 -10.31 -13.07 34.69
CA TRP A 50 -11.30 -12.75 35.71
C TRP A 50 -12.75 -12.80 35.20
N THR A 51 -13.00 -12.29 33.97
CA THR A 51 -14.38 -12.08 33.46
C THR A 51 -14.82 -13.07 32.38
N GLY A 52 -13.90 -13.85 31.81
CA GLY A 52 -14.16 -14.70 30.65
C GLY A 52 -14.51 -13.94 29.36
N TYR A 53 -14.45 -12.60 29.35
CA TYR A 53 -14.84 -11.80 28.18
C TYR A 53 -13.91 -12.01 26.98
N SER A 54 -14.47 -11.87 25.77
CA SER A 54 -13.69 -11.92 24.54
C SER A 54 -12.74 -10.72 24.40
N ASN A 55 -11.62 -10.92 23.69
CA ASN A 55 -10.64 -9.86 23.42
C ASN A 55 -11.27 -8.61 22.78
N ASN A 56 -12.32 -8.76 21.97
CA ASN A 56 -13.03 -7.62 21.36
C ASN A 56 -13.78 -6.80 22.44
N ALA A 57 -14.57 -7.46 23.29
CA ALA A 57 -15.29 -6.79 24.38
C ALA A 57 -14.35 -6.08 25.37
N ILE A 58 -13.19 -6.67 25.65
CA ILE A 58 -12.13 -6.06 26.47
C ILE A 58 -11.50 -4.85 25.76
N THR A 59 -11.14 -4.99 24.48
CA THR A 59 -10.51 -3.92 23.68
C THR A 59 -11.44 -2.74 23.44
N GLU A 60 -12.74 -2.98 23.34
CA GLU A 60 -13.77 -1.93 23.23
C GLU A 60 -14.08 -1.28 24.59
N GLY A 61 -13.92 -2.04 25.68
CA GLY A 61 -14.16 -1.63 27.06
C GLY A 61 -13.04 -0.83 27.72
N ILE A 62 -11.79 -0.98 27.29
CA ILE A 62 -10.66 -0.15 27.74
C ILE A 62 -10.82 1.29 27.22
N TRP A 63 -10.67 2.27 28.11
CA TRP A 63 -10.82 3.68 27.76
C TRP A 63 -9.65 4.21 26.93
N ASN A 64 -9.96 4.98 25.90
CA ASN A 64 -8.99 5.64 25.06
C ASN A 64 -9.43 7.09 24.77
N LYS A 65 -8.69 8.06 25.30
CA LYS A 65 -8.95 9.51 25.14
C LYS A 65 -9.17 9.95 23.68
N GLU A 66 -8.49 9.33 22.72
CA GLU A 66 -8.65 9.65 21.30
C GLU A 66 -9.98 9.14 20.72
N LYS A 67 -10.40 7.95 21.13
CA LYS A 67 -11.65 7.27 20.70
C LYS A 67 -12.89 7.80 21.44
N ASP A 68 -12.81 7.98 22.76
CA ASP A 68 -13.98 8.09 23.63
C ASP A 68 -14.25 9.53 24.14
N GLU A 69 -13.30 10.47 23.95
CA GLU A 69 -13.44 11.89 24.33
C GLU A 69 -13.26 12.82 23.11
N ILE A 70 -12.15 12.64 22.37
CA ILE A 70 -11.78 13.53 21.26
C ILE A 70 -12.61 13.26 19.99
N ALA A 71 -12.74 12.00 19.54
CA ALA A 71 -13.56 11.70 18.35
C ALA A 71 -15.05 12.11 18.50
N PRO A 72 -15.73 11.89 19.66
CA PRO A 72 -17.09 12.40 19.88
C PRO A 72 -17.18 13.92 19.85
N THR A 73 -16.16 14.63 20.37
CA THR A 73 -16.08 16.09 20.33
C THR A 73 -15.95 16.60 18.88
N ILE A 74 -15.17 15.91 18.03
CA ILE A 74 -15.09 16.20 16.59
C ILE A 74 -16.43 15.86 15.89
N LYS A 75 -17.10 14.76 16.25
CA LYS A 75 -18.41 14.37 15.69
C LYS A 75 -19.47 15.42 15.98
N GLN A 76 -19.54 15.88 17.22
CA GLN A 76 -20.49 16.93 17.59
C GLN A 76 -20.17 18.26 16.90
N ALA A 77 -18.89 18.59 16.70
CA ALA A 77 -18.49 19.76 15.92
C ALA A 77 -18.91 19.65 14.44
N ALA A 78 -18.72 18.48 13.80
CA ALA A 78 -19.15 18.24 12.42
C ALA A 78 -20.66 18.36 12.26
N ILE A 79 -21.44 17.67 13.11
CA ILE A 79 -22.91 17.74 13.11
C ILE A 79 -23.39 19.17 13.39
N THR A 80 -22.71 19.92 14.27
CA THR A 80 -23.05 21.33 14.55
C THR A 80 -22.77 22.27 13.38
N ILE A 81 -21.75 21.98 12.56
CA ILE A 81 -21.50 22.71 11.30
C ILE A 81 -22.57 22.33 10.27
N LEU A 82 -22.80 21.04 10.07
CA LEU A 82 -23.68 20.50 9.04
C LEU A 82 -25.19 20.66 9.35
N LYS A 83 -25.56 21.06 10.58
CA LYS A 83 -26.96 21.17 11.02
C LYS A 83 -27.92 21.89 10.04
N PRO A 84 -27.58 23.04 9.42
CA PRO A 84 -28.47 23.71 8.47
C PRO A 84 -28.81 22.86 7.25
N TRP A 85 -27.86 22.04 6.81
CA TRP A 85 -27.98 21.15 5.66
C TRP A 85 -28.67 19.82 6.03
N ILE A 86 -28.40 19.28 7.23
CA ILE A 86 -29.11 18.09 7.76
C ILE A 86 -30.62 18.37 7.96
N SER A 87 -31.02 19.63 8.15
CA SER A 87 -32.44 20.04 8.21
C SER A 87 -33.08 20.36 6.84
N GLN A 88 -32.36 20.16 5.74
CA GLN A 88 -32.86 20.31 4.38
C GLN A 88 -32.80 18.94 3.71
N ASP A 89 -33.82 18.60 2.92
CA ASP A 89 -33.94 17.26 2.33
C ASP A 89 -33.03 17.13 1.08
N ILE A 90 -31.72 17.07 1.32
CA ILE A 90 -30.67 17.10 0.30
C ILE A 90 -29.89 15.78 0.28
N THR A 91 -29.52 15.34 -0.93
CA THR A 91 -28.78 14.09 -1.15
C THR A 91 -27.27 14.20 -0.88
N GLU A 92 -26.69 15.39 -1.04
CA GLU A 92 -25.26 15.63 -0.78
C GLU A 92 -25.05 16.69 0.30
N LEU A 93 -24.21 16.36 1.28
CA LEU A 93 -23.72 17.32 2.28
C LEU A 93 -22.52 18.11 1.75
N PRO A 94 -22.35 19.38 2.13
CA PRO A 94 -21.18 20.15 1.75
C PRO A 94 -19.89 19.63 2.41
N ASP A 95 -18.78 19.73 1.69
CA ASP A 95 -17.44 19.59 2.26
C ASP A 95 -17.23 20.60 3.39
N ILE A 96 -16.68 20.15 4.52
CA ILE A 96 -16.28 21.03 5.63
C ILE A 96 -14.76 21.07 5.78
N SER A 97 -14.20 22.24 6.06
CA SER A 97 -12.75 22.33 6.23
C SER A 97 -12.30 21.87 7.63
N VAL A 98 -11.13 21.22 7.69
CA VAL A 98 -10.47 20.87 8.96
C VAL A 98 -10.29 22.10 9.87
N LYS A 99 -10.14 23.29 9.30
CA LYS A 99 -10.08 24.58 10.02
C LYS A 99 -11.36 24.94 10.77
N GLU A 100 -12.53 24.57 10.28
CA GLU A 100 -13.82 24.83 10.94
C GLU A 100 -14.03 23.88 12.12
N ILE A 101 -13.72 22.60 11.93
CA ILE A 101 -13.63 21.62 13.03
C ILE A 101 -12.61 22.07 14.09
N SER A 102 -11.41 22.50 13.68
CA SER A 102 -10.36 23.01 14.59
C SER A 102 -10.86 24.21 15.40
N ARG A 103 -11.61 25.12 14.79
CA ARG A 103 -12.23 26.28 15.47
C ARG A 103 -13.32 25.87 16.47
N LYS A 104 -14.14 24.86 16.15
CA LYS A 104 -15.22 24.39 17.03
C LYS A 104 -14.73 23.52 18.20
N THR A 105 -13.59 22.84 18.03
CA THR A 105 -13.04 21.88 19.01
C THR A 105 -11.82 22.40 19.78
N ASN A 106 -11.23 23.53 19.36
CA ASN A 106 -9.94 24.04 19.82
C ASN A 106 -8.76 23.06 19.66
N LEU A 107 -8.89 22.07 18.77
CA LEU A 107 -7.83 21.12 18.41
C LEU A 107 -6.96 21.68 17.28
N SER A 108 -5.73 21.18 17.12
CA SER A 108 -4.90 21.52 15.97
C SER A 108 -5.35 20.76 14.72
N PRO A 109 -5.15 21.29 13.50
CA PRO A 109 -5.46 20.60 12.24
C PRO A 109 -4.82 19.21 12.14
N GLU A 110 -3.57 19.07 12.60
CA GLU A 110 -2.84 17.80 12.68
C GLU A 110 -3.56 16.79 13.58
N LYS A 111 -4.03 17.23 14.75
CA LYS A 111 -4.78 16.38 15.70
C LYS A 111 -6.13 15.98 15.12
N VAL A 112 -6.88 16.91 14.52
CA VAL A 112 -8.16 16.63 13.86
C VAL A 112 -8.02 15.55 12.78
N ILE A 113 -7.06 15.73 11.86
CA ILE A 113 -6.80 14.77 10.77
C ILE A 113 -6.39 13.42 11.33
N ASN A 114 -5.43 13.37 12.28
CA ASN A 114 -4.96 12.12 12.88
C ASN A 114 -6.06 11.34 13.62
N ILE A 115 -7.05 12.02 14.22
CA ILE A 115 -8.19 11.37 14.87
C ILE A 115 -9.15 10.82 13.81
N LEU A 116 -9.53 11.63 12.82
CA LEU A 116 -10.44 11.21 11.73
C LEU A 116 -9.90 10.03 10.91
N SER A 117 -8.59 9.98 10.67
CA SER A 117 -7.93 8.86 9.97
C SER A 117 -7.82 7.57 10.79
N LYS A 118 -8.00 7.62 12.12
CA LYS A 118 -8.06 6.43 13.00
C LYS A 118 -9.48 6.00 13.32
N TYR A 119 -10.36 6.99 13.49
CA TYR A 119 -11.74 6.85 13.96
C TYR A 119 -12.64 7.68 13.03
N PRO A 120 -12.97 7.16 11.83
CA PRO A 120 -13.91 7.81 10.92
C PRO A 120 -15.24 8.08 11.62
N ILE A 121 -15.82 9.25 11.35
CA ILE A 121 -17.04 9.70 12.01
C ILE A 121 -18.23 9.36 11.14
N SER A 122 -19.20 8.66 11.73
CA SER A 122 -20.48 8.36 11.10
C SER A 122 -21.69 8.93 11.83
N PHE A 123 -22.75 9.23 11.09
CA PHE A 123 -24.08 9.59 11.59
C PHE A 123 -25.14 9.27 10.52
N SER A 124 -26.42 9.18 10.91
CA SER A 124 -27.49 8.93 9.94
C SER A 124 -28.05 10.23 9.35
N LEU A 125 -28.34 10.20 8.04
CA LEU A 125 -29.05 11.22 7.28
C LEU A 125 -30.05 10.50 6.37
N ASN A 126 -31.34 10.83 6.44
CA ASN A 126 -32.39 10.25 5.59
C ASN A 126 -32.39 8.71 5.51
N GLY A 127 -32.07 8.04 6.62
CA GLY A 127 -31.97 6.57 6.70
C GLY A 127 -30.65 5.97 6.21
N LEU A 128 -29.85 6.73 5.44
CA LEU A 128 -28.48 6.36 5.10
C LEU A 128 -27.54 6.60 6.28
N THR A 129 -26.46 5.82 6.37
CA THR A 129 -25.32 6.15 7.24
C THR A 129 -24.30 6.91 6.41
N MET A 130 -23.96 8.12 6.85
CA MET A 130 -22.92 8.96 6.26
C MET A 130 -21.60 8.76 7.02
N GLN A 131 -20.46 8.76 6.33
CA GLN A 131 -19.12 8.57 6.88
C GLN A 131 -18.13 9.63 6.39
N SER A 132 -17.26 10.10 7.29
CA SER A 132 -16.27 11.15 7.01
C SER A 132 -15.05 10.64 6.23
N ILE A 133 -14.70 11.28 5.11
CA ILE A 133 -13.46 11.05 4.33
C ILE A 133 -12.61 12.33 4.35
N VAL A 134 -11.31 12.20 4.67
CA VAL A 134 -10.38 13.33 4.81
C VAL A 134 -9.51 13.51 3.57
N TYR A 135 -9.87 14.49 2.74
CA TYR A 135 -9.14 14.84 1.52
C TYR A 135 -7.95 15.74 1.85
N THR A 136 -6.85 15.12 2.28
CA THR A 136 -5.56 15.79 2.47
C THR A 136 -4.94 16.07 1.08
N PRO A 137 -4.83 17.32 0.63
CA PRO A 137 -4.14 17.62 -0.63
C PRO A 137 -2.67 17.24 -0.52
N GLU A 138 -2.05 16.79 -1.62
CA GLU A 138 -0.61 16.50 -1.65
C GLU A 138 0.17 17.72 -1.16
N LEU A 139 0.88 17.56 -0.04
CA LEU A 139 1.75 18.61 0.48
C LEU A 139 2.83 18.89 -0.58
N PRO A 140 2.96 20.13 -1.08
CA PRO A 140 3.89 20.43 -2.17
C PRO A 140 5.31 20.05 -1.75
N LYS A 141 6.02 19.29 -2.61
CA LYS A 141 7.40 18.86 -2.39
C LYS A 141 8.26 20.08 -2.00
N GLN A 142 8.74 20.10 -0.75
CA GLN A 142 9.36 21.30 -0.20
C GLN A 142 10.75 21.54 -0.83
N PRO A 143 11.01 22.70 -1.46
CA PRO A 143 12.37 23.13 -1.72
C PRO A 143 13.05 23.50 -0.39
N ALA A 144 14.37 23.31 -0.30
CA ALA A 144 15.09 23.31 0.97
C ALA A 144 15.02 24.63 1.77
N VAL A 145 14.84 25.76 1.08
CA VAL A 145 14.64 27.08 1.70
C VAL A 145 13.55 27.82 0.91
N LEU A 146 12.52 28.31 1.60
CA LEU A 146 11.51 29.21 1.04
C LEU A 146 11.60 30.60 1.68
N ASP A 147 11.62 31.64 0.85
CA ASP A 147 11.46 33.02 1.32
C ASP A 147 9.97 33.37 1.56
N ILE A 148 9.70 34.52 2.20
CA ILE A 148 8.33 34.90 2.54
C ILE A 148 7.48 35.34 1.33
N ASN A 149 8.09 35.79 0.23
CA ASN A 149 7.39 36.15 -0.99
C ASN A 149 6.99 34.90 -1.78
N GLN A 150 7.82 33.87 -1.80
CA GLN A 150 7.48 32.53 -2.27
C GLN A 150 6.37 31.91 -1.40
N ALA A 151 6.43 32.08 -0.08
CA ALA A 151 5.39 31.61 0.85
C ALA A 151 3.98 32.21 0.59
N ARG A 152 3.90 33.43 0.05
CA ARG A 152 2.61 34.04 -0.37
C ARG A 152 1.90 33.20 -1.43
N ARG A 153 2.63 32.52 -2.32
CA ARG A 153 2.07 31.62 -3.36
C ARG A 153 1.30 30.44 -2.73
N PHE A 154 1.69 30.03 -1.53
CA PHE A 154 0.99 29.01 -0.72
C PHE A 154 -0.07 29.60 0.23
N GLY A 155 -0.41 30.89 0.07
CA GLY A 155 -1.39 31.59 0.89
C GLY A 155 -0.93 31.89 2.33
N VAL A 156 0.37 31.86 2.60
CA VAL A 156 0.92 32.19 3.93
C VAL A 156 1.24 33.68 4.02
N SER A 157 0.65 34.36 4.99
CA SER A 157 0.95 35.78 5.25
C SER A 157 2.21 35.94 6.10
N ALA A 158 2.92 37.05 5.92
CA ALA A 158 4.11 37.39 6.71
C ALA A 158 3.85 37.42 8.22
N LYS A 159 2.59 37.60 8.68
CA LYS A 159 2.19 37.53 10.10
C LYS A 159 2.18 36.09 10.65
N ARG A 160 1.86 35.09 9.82
CA ARG A 160 1.83 33.65 10.21
C ARG A 160 3.22 33.01 10.35
N ALA A 161 4.28 33.63 9.82
CA ALA A 161 5.66 33.10 9.82
C ALA A 161 6.62 33.86 10.75
N ARG A 162 6.10 34.76 11.61
CA ARG A 162 6.91 35.49 12.61
C ARG A 162 7.17 34.62 13.83
N LYS A 163 8.37 34.70 14.40
CA LYS A 163 8.54 34.53 15.85
C LYS A 163 8.37 35.90 16.52
N GLU A 164 7.97 35.92 17.78
CA GLU A 164 8.03 37.10 18.64
C GLU A 164 9.45 37.71 18.57
N GLY A 165 9.51 38.98 18.19
CA GLY A 165 10.78 39.66 17.99
C GLY A 165 11.41 40.05 19.33
N ARG A 166 12.72 39.83 19.46
CA ARG A 166 13.48 40.39 20.58
C ARG A 166 13.47 41.92 20.46
N TYR A 167 13.19 42.59 21.58
CA TYR A 167 13.46 44.02 21.71
C TYR A 167 14.97 44.25 21.77
N PHE A 168 15.41 45.39 21.27
CA PHE A 168 16.76 45.92 21.48
C PHE A 168 16.66 47.43 21.70
N SER A 169 17.54 47.92 22.55
CA SER A 169 17.79 49.35 22.72
C SER A 169 18.30 49.95 21.41
N ARG A 170 17.86 51.17 21.14
CA ARG A 170 18.46 52.06 20.14
C ARG A 170 19.35 53.09 20.87
N PRO A 171 20.15 53.90 20.14
CA PRO A 171 20.85 55.04 20.73
C PRO A 171 19.89 56.01 21.45
N PRO A 172 20.39 56.88 22.34
CA PRO A 172 19.57 57.78 23.16
C PRO A 172 18.51 58.55 22.35
N GLY A 173 17.27 58.59 22.86
CA GLY A 173 16.11 59.15 22.16
C GLY A 173 15.34 58.16 21.28
N GLY A 174 15.94 57.03 20.88
CA GLY A 174 15.25 55.97 20.15
C GLY A 174 14.50 54.99 21.07
N GLY A 175 13.16 55.02 21.03
CA GLY A 175 12.31 54.03 21.71
C GLY A 175 12.58 52.57 21.27
N PRO A 176 12.17 51.58 22.09
CA PRO A 176 12.49 50.18 21.86
C PRO A 176 11.94 49.67 20.52
N ALA A 177 12.82 49.12 19.69
CA ALA A 177 12.46 48.59 18.38
C ALA A 177 12.42 47.05 18.41
N GLN A 178 11.52 46.46 17.62
CA GLN A 178 11.35 45.01 17.51
C GLN A 178 11.70 44.55 16.09
N LYS A 179 12.79 43.78 15.95
CA LYS A 179 13.18 43.15 14.68
C LYS A 179 12.43 41.84 14.53
N VAL A 180 11.75 41.69 13.39
CA VAL A 180 10.96 40.51 13.07
C VAL A 180 11.70 39.70 12.02
N ASP A 181 12.65 38.88 12.47
CA ASP A 181 13.36 37.95 11.59
C ASP A 181 12.47 36.74 11.28
N ILE A 182 12.18 36.53 9.99
CA ILE A 182 11.38 35.41 9.49
C ILE A 182 12.31 34.22 9.26
N LYS A 183 12.08 33.10 9.98
CA LYS A 183 12.88 31.88 9.81
C LYS A 183 12.26 30.94 8.77
N PRO A 184 13.05 30.31 7.87
CA PRO A 184 12.53 29.33 6.91
C PRO A 184 11.77 28.16 7.56
N SER A 185 12.17 27.71 8.75
CA SER A 185 11.42 26.70 9.51
C SER A 185 10.04 27.17 9.96
N ALA A 186 9.89 28.45 10.33
CA ALA A 186 8.59 29.03 10.68
C ALA A 186 7.70 29.21 9.42
N VAL A 187 8.32 29.55 8.27
CA VAL A 187 7.64 29.55 6.96
C VAL A 187 7.12 28.16 6.61
N ASN A 188 7.96 27.12 6.67
CA ASN A 188 7.56 25.76 6.31
C ASN A 188 6.49 25.19 7.26
N SER A 189 6.57 25.47 8.57
CA SER A 189 5.51 25.15 9.52
C SER A 189 4.20 25.87 9.21
N ALA A 190 4.25 27.16 8.83
CA ALA A 190 3.08 27.93 8.45
C ALA A 190 2.47 27.43 7.12
N ILE A 191 3.27 27.00 6.14
CA ILE A 191 2.80 26.40 4.88
C ILE A 191 2.12 25.06 5.16
N ARG A 192 2.75 24.16 5.92
CA ARG A 192 2.16 22.87 6.32
C ARG A 192 0.83 23.08 7.03
N ARG A 193 0.79 23.97 8.04
CA ARG A 193 -0.45 24.31 8.76
C ARG A 193 -1.51 24.91 7.83
N ASN A 194 -1.15 25.76 6.87
CA ASN A 194 -2.11 26.36 5.94
C ASN A 194 -2.70 25.32 4.96
N ALA A 195 -1.94 24.28 4.59
CA ALA A 195 -2.45 23.17 3.80
C ALA A 195 -3.38 22.26 4.62
N LEU A 196 -3.01 21.94 5.87
CA LEU A 196 -3.85 21.15 6.78
C LEU A 196 -5.12 21.90 7.21
N GLU A 197 -5.08 23.23 7.36
CA GLU A 197 -6.27 24.08 7.54
C GLU A 197 -7.18 24.11 6.29
N LYS A 198 -6.68 23.76 5.10
CA LYS A 198 -7.43 23.69 3.83
C LYS A 198 -7.88 22.27 3.44
N THR A 199 -7.46 21.25 4.19
CA THR A 199 -7.93 19.86 4.03
C THR A 199 -9.45 19.84 4.18
N GLN A 200 -10.14 19.23 3.22
CA GLN A 200 -11.60 19.06 3.24
C GLN A 200 -11.98 17.73 3.86
N ILE A 201 -13.15 17.69 4.47
CA ILE A 201 -13.80 16.49 4.99
C ILE A 201 -15.14 16.38 4.25
N LYS A 202 -15.26 15.40 3.33
CA LYS A 202 -16.57 15.07 2.74
C LYS A 202 -17.28 14.06 3.63
N PHE A 203 -18.61 14.12 3.63
CA PHE A 203 -19.46 13.06 4.17
C PHE A 203 -20.18 12.40 2.99
N VAL A 204 -20.03 11.09 2.87
CA VAL A 204 -20.62 10.26 1.80
C VAL A 204 -21.36 9.10 2.45
N SER A 205 -22.34 8.49 1.78
CA SER A 205 -23.00 7.31 2.33
C SER A 205 -22.01 6.14 2.48
N THR A 206 -22.25 5.20 3.41
CA THR A 206 -21.38 4.02 3.58
C THR A 206 -21.23 3.23 2.28
N GLN A 207 -22.30 3.10 1.49
CA GLN A 207 -22.26 2.48 0.16
C GLN A 207 -21.32 3.23 -0.81
N GLU A 208 -21.34 4.56 -0.82
CA GLU A 208 -20.40 5.36 -1.60
C GLU A 208 -18.96 5.32 -1.07
N ALA A 209 -18.76 5.17 0.25
CA ALA A 209 -17.43 5.01 0.86
C ALA A 209 -16.79 3.68 0.45
N GLU A 210 -17.59 2.61 0.44
CA GLU A 210 -17.25 1.28 -0.08
C GLU A 210 -16.94 1.35 -1.59
N ILE A 211 -17.85 1.91 -2.40
CA ILE A 211 -17.70 2.03 -3.87
C ILE A 211 -16.47 2.86 -4.26
N MET A 212 -16.18 3.96 -3.53
CA MET A 212 -15.01 4.80 -3.82
C MET A 212 -13.70 4.29 -3.20
N GLY A 213 -13.72 3.21 -2.42
CA GLY A 213 -12.52 2.64 -1.78
C GLY A 213 -11.82 3.61 -0.82
N TYR A 214 -12.58 4.47 -0.16
CA TYR A 214 -12.09 5.43 0.85
C TYR A 214 -12.32 4.98 2.30
N GLY A 215 -12.67 3.71 2.49
CA GLY A 215 -12.32 3.01 3.71
C GLY A 215 -10.86 3.24 4.10
N THR A 216 -10.57 3.14 5.39
CA THR A 216 -9.16 3.08 5.83
C THR A 216 -8.46 1.91 5.15
N MET A 217 -7.13 1.90 5.06
CA MET A 217 -6.34 0.86 4.36
C MET A 217 -6.44 -0.57 4.97
N LYS A 218 -7.46 -0.83 5.78
CA LYS A 218 -7.94 -2.15 6.22
C LYS A 218 -8.90 -2.82 5.23
N GLU A 219 -9.58 -2.11 4.34
CA GLU A 219 -10.67 -2.70 3.53
C GLU A 219 -10.22 -3.44 2.27
N LEU A 220 -8.91 -3.44 1.95
CA LEU A 220 -8.28 -4.47 1.11
C LEU A 220 -8.06 -5.81 1.87
N ASN A 221 -8.29 -5.81 3.20
CA ASN A 221 -8.09 -6.93 4.10
C ASN A 221 -9.40 -7.31 4.83
N THR A 222 -10.56 -6.89 4.31
CA THR A 222 -11.87 -7.37 4.78
C THR A 222 -11.94 -8.87 4.43
N PRO A 223 -12.08 -9.77 5.42
CA PRO A 223 -12.26 -11.19 5.11
C PRO A 223 -13.55 -11.41 4.29
N PRO A 224 -13.65 -12.49 3.51
CA PRO A 224 -14.95 -12.95 3.02
C PRO A 224 -15.91 -13.20 4.19
N LYS A 225 -17.20 -13.31 3.88
CA LYS A 225 -18.34 -13.23 4.82
C LYS A 225 -18.11 -14.03 6.13
N PRO A 226 -18.63 -13.57 7.30
CA PRO A 226 -18.21 -14.03 8.63
C PRO A 226 -18.39 -15.51 8.97
N ASP A 227 -19.03 -16.30 8.10
CA ASP A 227 -19.39 -17.70 8.33
C ASP A 227 -18.25 -18.69 7.98
N GLN A 228 -17.14 -18.23 7.41
CA GLN A 228 -15.92 -19.03 7.24
C GLN A 228 -14.91 -18.73 8.35
N LYS A 229 -14.73 -19.70 9.26
CA LYS A 229 -13.68 -19.68 10.28
C LYS A 229 -12.31 -19.96 9.65
N TYR A 230 -11.65 -18.92 9.15
CA TYR A 230 -10.28 -19.01 8.64
C TYR A 230 -9.32 -19.55 9.70
N LYS A 231 -8.52 -20.55 9.31
CA LYS A 231 -7.41 -21.03 10.13
C LYS A 231 -6.34 -19.94 10.29
N SER A 232 -5.69 -19.89 11.45
CA SER A 232 -4.48 -19.10 11.62
C SER A 232 -3.29 -19.70 10.84
N VAL A 233 -2.21 -18.93 10.68
CA VAL A 233 -0.97 -19.41 10.04
C VAL A 233 -0.38 -20.59 10.84
N GLU A 234 -0.44 -20.50 12.16
CA GLU A 234 -0.04 -21.53 13.11
C GLU A 234 -0.92 -22.80 12.98
N GLU A 235 -2.24 -22.66 12.84
CA GLU A 235 -3.20 -23.77 12.60
C GLU A 235 -3.09 -24.42 11.21
N ILE A 236 -2.40 -23.77 10.27
CA ILE A 236 -2.06 -24.32 8.94
C ILE A 236 -0.70 -25.02 8.97
N ILE A 237 0.28 -24.43 9.65
CA ILE A 237 1.68 -24.90 9.64
C ILE A 237 1.92 -26.04 10.63
N TYR A 238 1.41 -25.95 11.87
CA TYR A 238 1.71 -26.94 12.92
C TYR A 238 0.83 -28.21 12.85
N THR A 239 -0.04 -28.34 11.85
CA THR A 239 -0.65 -29.65 11.51
C THR A 239 0.29 -30.56 10.73
N GLU A 240 1.39 -30.03 10.18
CA GLU A 240 2.39 -30.78 9.42
C GLU A 240 3.56 -31.24 10.29
N ALA A 241 4.11 -32.43 10.00
CA ALA A 241 5.26 -32.98 10.71
C ALA A 241 6.51 -32.07 10.65
N GLU A 242 6.64 -31.26 9.58
CA GLU A 242 7.73 -30.31 9.38
C GLU A 242 7.38 -28.86 9.78
N GLY A 243 6.26 -28.65 10.50
CA GLY A 243 5.73 -27.33 10.85
C GLY A 243 6.76 -26.36 11.45
N THR A 244 7.68 -26.85 12.28
CA THR A 244 8.77 -26.02 12.86
C THR A 244 9.80 -25.53 11.83
N LYS A 245 10.02 -26.25 10.71
CA LYS A 245 10.85 -25.74 9.61
C LYS A 245 10.05 -24.79 8.73
N ILE A 246 8.81 -25.15 8.40
CA ILE A 246 7.88 -24.35 7.59
C ILE A 246 7.63 -22.97 8.24
N MET A 247 7.48 -22.91 9.57
CA MET A 247 7.35 -21.64 10.29
C MET A 247 8.62 -20.78 10.18
N LYS A 248 9.81 -21.36 10.30
CA LYS A 248 11.08 -20.62 10.14
C LYS A 248 11.23 -20.01 8.75
N VAL A 249 10.74 -20.70 7.71
CA VAL A 249 10.67 -20.17 6.34
C VAL A 249 9.69 -18.99 6.27
N PHE A 250 8.49 -19.14 6.84
CA PHE A 250 7.49 -18.05 6.90
C PHE A 250 8.01 -16.81 7.66
N GLU A 251 8.57 -17.00 8.85
CA GLU A 251 9.20 -15.96 9.67
C GLU A 251 10.37 -15.28 8.95
N TRP A 252 11.17 -16.03 8.18
CA TRP A 252 12.26 -15.46 7.38
C TRP A 252 11.72 -14.47 6.35
N PHE A 253 10.70 -14.84 5.57
CA PHE A 253 10.07 -13.96 4.58
C PHE A 253 9.49 -12.69 5.25
N GLN A 254 8.81 -12.84 6.39
CA GLN A 254 8.30 -11.74 7.19
C GLN A 254 9.40 -10.79 7.72
N LYS A 255 10.56 -11.35 8.11
CA LYS A 255 11.71 -10.62 8.69
C LYS A 255 12.57 -9.89 7.65
N VAL A 256 12.73 -10.45 6.45
CA VAL A 256 13.47 -9.79 5.35
C VAL A 256 12.60 -8.84 4.54
N GLY A 257 11.29 -9.11 4.46
CA GLY A 257 10.37 -8.37 3.61
C GLY A 257 9.97 -6.98 4.09
N PHE A 258 9.05 -6.37 3.35
CA PHE A 258 8.67 -4.96 3.52
C PHE A 258 7.77 -4.67 4.75
N GLY A 259 8.26 -4.98 5.95
CA GLY A 259 7.64 -4.55 7.21
C GLY A 259 6.25 -5.17 7.42
N LYS A 260 5.19 -4.34 7.45
CA LYS A 260 3.80 -4.84 7.51
C LYS A 260 3.26 -5.24 6.14
N ASP A 261 3.84 -4.70 5.08
CA ASP A 261 3.39 -4.83 3.70
C ASP A 261 4.27 -5.85 2.93
N TRP A 262 4.93 -6.76 3.67
CA TRP A 262 5.77 -7.84 3.14
C TRP A 262 4.99 -8.88 2.34
N ILE A 263 3.67 -8.94 2.54
CA ILE A 263 2.73 -9.79 1.81
C ILE A 263 1.49 -8.96 1.44
N TYR A 264 1.07 -9.03 0.18
CA TYR A 264 -0.06 -8.25 -0.31
C TYR A 264 -1.40 -8.94 0.00
N GLY A 265 -2.47 -8.16 0.13
CA GLY A 265 -3.84 -8.65 0.37
C GLY A 265 -4.04 -9.43 1.68
N GLN A 266 -3.08 -9.35 2.63
CA GLN A 266 -3.04 -10.18 3.84
C GLN A 266 -3.14 -11.71 3.58
N ASN A 267 -2.76 -12.21 2.40
CA ASN A 267 -2.80 -13.63 1.99
C ASN A 267 -1.79 -14.56 2.74
N ALA A 268 -1.50 -14.28 4.01
CA ALA A 268 -0.59 -15.04 4.87
C ALA A 268 -1.00 -16.51 5.04
N ALA A 269 -2.30 -16.79 5.15
CA ALA A 269 -2.82 -18.16 5.17
C ALA A 269 -2.49 -18.91 3.85
N LYS A 270 -2.73 -18.30 2.68
CA LYS A 270 -2.41 -18.89 1.38
C LYS A 270 -0.90 -19.05 1.16
N PHE A 271 -0.07 -18.16 1.70
CA PHE A 271 1.38 -18.36 1.70
C PHE A 271 1.78 -19.55 2.57
N ALA A 272 1.22 -19.69 3.77
CA ALA A 272 1.43 -20.86 4.62
C ALA A 272 0.99 -22.16 3.94
N GLU A 273 -0.20 -22.19 3.31
CA GLU A 273 -0.68 -23.31 2.50
C GLU A 273 0.28 -23.67 1.35
N ASN A 274 0.86 -22.67 0.67
CA ASN A 274 1.86 -22.89 -0.37
C ASN A 274 3.20 -23.42 0.19
N LEU A 275 3.65 -22.98 1.36
CA LEU A 275 4.83 -23.57 2.01
C LEU A 275 4.58 -25.02 2.45
N VAL A 276 3.36 -25.33 2.93
CA VAL A 276 2.91 -26.69 3.25
C VAL A 276 2.85 -27.57 1.99
N LYS A 277 2.31 -27.07 0.88
CA LYS A 277 2.33 -27.76 -0.43
C LYS A 277 3.77 -28.11 -0.82
N LEU A 278 4.69 -27.15 -0.75
CA LEU A 278 6.10 -27.35 -1.08
C LEU A 278 6.74 -28.44 -0.21
N SER A 279 6.50 -28.45 1.11
CA SER A 279 7.03 -29.50 1.99
C SER A 279 6.42 -30.88 1.77
N GLN A 280 5.20 -30.94 1.21
CA GLN A 280 4.55 -32.18 0.79
C GLN A 280 4.96 -32.63 -0.62
N GLY A 281 5.94 -31.96 -1.26
CA GLY A 281 6.37 -32.26 -2.62
C GLY A 281 5.34 -31.94 -3.71
N LYS A 282 4.29 -31.16 -3.39
CA LYS A 282 3.26 -30.72 -4.34
C LYS A 282 3.78 -29.53 -5.16
N PRO A 283 3.34 -29.35 -6.42
CA PRO A 283 3.86 -28.28 -7.28
C PRO A 283 3.52 -26.89 -6.71
N VAL A 284 4.56 -26.09 -6.50
CA VAL A 284 4.48 -24.68 -6.11
C VAL A 284 5.52 -23.89 -6.91
N ASP A 285 5.07 -22.99 -7.79
CA ASP A 285 5.95 -22.12 -8.55
C ASP A 285 6.18 -20.80 -7.82
N PHE A 286 7.45 -20.43 -7.67
CA PHE A 286 7.88 -19.14 -7.14
C PHE A 286 8.28 -18.21 -8.30
N LEU A 287 7.38 -17.31 -8.68
CA LEU A 287 7.47 -16.54 -9.91
C LEU A 287 8.07 -15.15 -9.65
N ILE A 288 9.10 -14.77 -10.41
CA ILE A 288 9.75 -13.47 -10.34
C ILE A 288 9.67 -12.80 -11.72
N TRP A 289 9.09 -11.61 -11.80
CA TRP A 289 9.11 -10.85 -13.05
C TRP A 289 10.48 -10.21 -13.31
N ASN A 290 10.92 -10.24 -14.57
CA ASN A 290 12.04 -9.47 -15.07
C ASN A 290 11.58 -8.51 -16.17
N CYS A 291 11.26 -7.27 -15.79
CA CYS A 291 10.85 -6.22 -16.71
C CYS A 291 11.92 -5.89 -17.78
N ILE A 292 11.44 -5.44 -18.94
CA ILE A 292 12.25 -5.11 -20.11
C ILE A 292 12.36 -3.59 -20.30
N GLY A 293 13.46 -3.13 -20.89
CA GLY A 293 13.65 -1.70 -21.14
C GLY A 293 12.95 -1.24 -22.41
N PHE A 294 12.31 -0.07 -22.38
CA PHE A 294 11.80 0.60 -23.57
C PHE A 294 12.62 1.85 -23.89
N LYS A 295 13.03 1.98 -25.17
CA LYS A 295 13.55 3.23 -25.73
C LYS A 295 12.41 3.91 -26.47
N TRP A 296 12.04 5.11 -26.05
CA TRP A 296 10.90 5.86 -26.59
C TRP A 296 11.33 6.87 -27.65
N PHE A 297 10.48 7.04 -28.66
CA PHE A 297 10.68 7.93 -29.80
C PHE A 297 9.47 8.86 -29.95
N LYS A 298 9.72 10.13 -30.27
CA LYS A 298 8.68 11.16 -30.35
C LYS A 298 7.90 11.04 -31.66
N ASN A 299 6.59 10.89 -31.56
CA ASN A 299 5.68 10.96 -32.71
C ASN A 299 5.13 12.40 -32.88
N GLN A 300 4.11 12.56 -33.73
CA GLN A 300 3.39 13.84 -33.89
C GLN A 300 2.64 14.22 -32.59
N ARG A 301 2.22 15.49 -32.51
CA ARG A 301 1.58 16.04 -31.30
C ARG A 301 0.24 15.36 -31.02
N GLY A 302 0.06 14.82 -29.81
CA GLY A 302 -1.15 14.13 -29.35
C GLY A 302 -1.03 12.60 -29.34
N GLU A 303 -0.38 12.02 -30.35
CA GLU A 303 -0.27 10.56 -30.52
C GLU A 303 0.52 9.87 -29.39
N MET A 304 0.20 8.59 -29.13
CA MET A 304 1.11 7.72 -28.37
C MET A 304 2.47 7.63 -29.08
N PRO A 305 3.60 7.77 -28.38
CA PRO A 305 4.94 7.60 -28.93
C PRO A 305 5.19 6.19 -29.46
N THR A 306 6.19 6.06 -30.34
CA THR A 306 6.74 4.77 -30.75
C THR A 306 7.85 4.31 -29.80
N CYS A 307 8.13 3.00 -29.77
CA CYS A 307 9.19 2.43 -28.94
C CYS A 307 10.01 1.36 -29.66
N SER A 308 11.16 1.06 -29.06
CA SER A 308 11.93 -0.17 -29.30
C SER A 308 12.22 -0.82 -27.95
N ILE A 309 12.15 -2.15 -27.89
CA ILE A 309 12.66 -2.91 -26.76
C ILE A 309 14.18 -2.77 -26.75
N ASN A 310 14.75 -2.54 -25.57
CA ASN A 310 16.17 -2.70 -25.30
C ASN A 310 16.37 -3.75 -24.21
N ASN A 311 17.44 -4.54 -24.34
CA ASN A 311 17.68 -5.72 -23.52
C ASN A 311 17.85 -5.41 -22.01
N ASN A 312 18.24 -4.17 -21.68
CA ASN A 312 18.39 -3.61 -20.32
C ASN A 312 19.19 -4.45 -19.30
N LEU A 313 19.97 -5.43 -19.77
CA LEU A 313 20.59 -6.48 -18.95
C LEU A 313 21.52 -5.96 -17.86
N ASP A 314 22.24 -4.88 -18.12
CA ASP A 314 23.10 -4.18 -17.17
C ASP A 314 22.35 -3.43 -16.06
N ALA A 315 21.01 -3.35 -16.15
CA ALA A 315 20.10 -2.83 -15.15
C ALA A 315 19.00 -3.83 -14.70
N ALA A 316 19.07 -5.11 -15.12
CA ALA A 316 18.00 -6.08 -14.86
C ALA A 316 17.76 -6.33 -13.35
N ILE A 317 16.50 -6.19 -12.92
CA ILE A 317 16.09 -6.31 -11.51
C ILE A 317 16.46 -7.65 -10.88
N THR A 318 16.35 -8.74 -11.64
CA THR A 318 16.72 -10.10 -11.18
C THR A 318 18.23 -10.25 -10.97
N LEU A 319 19.07 -9.60 -11.77
CA LEU A 319 20.52 -9.61 -11.55
C LEU A 319 20.92 -8.76 -10.35
N TYR A 320 20.28 -7.60 -10.15
CA TYR A 320 20.50 -6.77 -8.96
C TYR A 320 20.12 -7.50 -7.66
N PHE A 321 19.01 -8.24 -7.66
CA PHE A 321 18.57 -9.06 -6.52
C PHE A 321 19.02 -10.53 -6.57
N SER A 322 20.00 -10.89 -7.41
CA SER A 322 20.47 -12.28 -7.59
C SER A 322 20.86 -12.97 -6.28
N GLN A 323 21.55 -12.28 -5.37
CA GLN A 323 21.87 -12.79 -4.03
C GLN A 323 20.62 -13.07 -3.19
N ARG A 324 19.60 -12.20 -3.23
CA ARG A 324 18.32 -12.40 -2.53
C ARG A 324 17.55 -13.59 -3.12
N ILE A 325 17.66 -13.83 -4.42
CA ILE A 325 17.03 -14.99 -5.09
C ILE A 325 17.75 -16.29 -4.70
N GLN A 326 19.08 -16.27 -4.54
CA GLN A 326 19.83 -17.38 -3.96
C GLN A 326 19.42 -17.65 -2.50
N GLU A 327 19.34 -16.62 -1.64
CA GLU A 327 18.86 -16.76 -0.26
C GLU A 327 17.44 -17.39 -0.20
N ILE A 328 16.56 -17.02 -1.12
CA ILE A 328 15.20 -17.60 -1.23
C ILE A 328 15.27 -19.08 -1.62
N ALA A 329 16.12 -19.45 -2.58
CA ALA A 329 16.34 -20.85 -2.94
C ALA A 329 16.85 -21.67 -1.75
N GLU A 330 17.87 -21.19 -1.05
CA GLU A 330 18.45 -21.82 0.15
C GLU A 330 17.41 -22.02 1.26
N VAL A 331 16.60 -21.00 1.55
CA VAL A 331 15.57 -21.06 2.59
C VAL A 331 14.43 -21.99 2.22
N LEU A 332 13.94 -21.96 0.98
CA LEU A 332 12.87 -22.86 0.52
C LEU A 332 13.33 -24.32 0.39
N SER A 333 14.60 -24.55 0.01
CA SER A 333 15.22 -25.88 -0.02
C SER A 333 15.29 -26.57 1.35
N SER A 334 15.15 -25.83 2.46
CA SER A 334 15.12 -26.40 3.80
C SER A 334 13.82 -27.15 4.13
N ILE A 335 12.76 -27.00 3.30
CA ILE A 335 11.47 -27.66 3.49
C ILE A 335 11.02 -28.51 2.30
N GLY A 336 11.45 -28.22 1.07
CA GLY A 336 11.07 -28.97 -0.13
C GLY A 336 11.99 -28.71 -1.31
N ASN A 337 11.53 -28.95 -2.54
CA ASN A 337 12.31 -28.79 -3.77
C ASN A 337 11.77 -27.58 -4.57
N PRO A 338 12.26 -26.35 -4.34
CA PRO A 338 11.66 -25.15 -4.93
C PRO A 338 11.96 -24.99 -6.42
N ASN A 339 10.90 -24.82 -7.22
CA ASN A 339 11.02 -24.27 -8.56
C ASN A 339 10.81 -22.75 -8.54
N ILE A 340 11.90 -22.01 -8.72
CA ILE A 340 11.86 -20.57 -8.96
C ILE A 340 11.84 -20.35 -10.47
N THR A 341 10.90 -19.55 -10.99
CA THR A 341 10.86 -19.19 -12.41
C THR A 341 10.98 -17.68 -12.57
N ILE A 342 12.02 -17.24 -13.27
CA ILE A 342 12.15 -15.86 -13.74
C ILE A 342 11.37 -15.73 -15.05
N LEU A 343 10.27 -14.97 -14.98
CA LEU A 343 9.36 -14.70 -16.08
C LEU A 343 9.78 -13.45 -16.85
N ILE A 344 9.81 -13.56 -18.18
CA ILE A 344 10.19 -12.48 -19.09
C ILE A 344 8.95 -12.11 -19.93
N PRO A 345 8.52 -10.83 -19.94
CA PRO A 345 7.17 -10.42 -20.37
C PRO A 345 7.01 -10.40 -21.90
N SER A 346 6.90 -11.57 -22.52
CA SER A 346 6.62 -11.71 -23.96
C SER A 346 5.20 -11.29 -24.34
N ASN A 347 4.26 -11.31 -23.39
CA ASN A 347 2.95 -10.67 -23.52
C ASN A 347 3.07 -9.16 -23.80
N GLU A 348 3.77 -8.40 -22.95
CA GLU A 348 4.01 -6.97 -23.16
C GLU A 348 4.87 -6.72 -24.42
N ALA A 349 5.95 -7.49 -24.57
CA ALA A 349 6.89 -7.35 -25.68
C ALA A 349 6.22 -7.53 -27.04
N PHE A 350 5.26 -8.45 -27.17
CA PHE A 350 4.70 -8.83 -28.47
C PHE A 350 3.34 -8.16 -28.77
N ASP A 351 2.51 -7.85 -27.77
CA ASP A 351 1.17 -7.28 -27.98
C ASP A 351 1.19 -5.81 -28.43
N SER A 352 0.93 -5.58 -29.73
CA SER A 352 0.86 -4.27 -30.36
C SER A 352 -0.34 -3.41 -29.92
N ARG A 353 -1.33 -4.01 -29.23
CA ARG A 353 -2.40 -3.26 -28.55
C ARG A 353 -1.86 -2.48 -27.36
N VAL A 354 -0.76 -2.96 -26.74
CA VAL A 354 -0.11 -2.31 -25.59
C VAL A 354 0.83 -1.21 -26.08
N TRP A 355 1.83 -1.52 -26.91
CA TRP A 355 2.80 -0.51 -27.40
C TRP A 355 2.94 -0.48 -28.93
N LYS A 356 3.32 0.68 -29.50
CA LYS A 356 3.58 0.85 -30.95
C LYS A 356 5.08 0.72 -31.19
N TYR A 357 5.50 -0.39 -31.78
CA TYR A 357 6.91 -0.73 -31.99
C TYR A 357 7.45 -0.19 -33.32
N LEU A 358 8.73 0.19 -33.34
CA LEU A 358 9.50 0.41 -34.57
C LEU A 358 10.16 -0.88 -35.10
N GLN A 359 10.37 -1.86 -34.20
CA GLN A 359 10.97 -3.16 -34.51
C GLN A 359 9.94 -4.13 -35.07
N SER A 360 10.42 -5.11 -35.86
CA SER A 360 9.60 -6.25 -36.30
C SER A 360 9.18 -7.13 -35.10
N GLN A 361 8.35 -8.14 -35.34
CA GLN A 361 8.09 -9.15 -34.31
C GLN A 361 9.31 -10.04 -34.07
N GLU A 362 9.98 -10.48 -35.14
CA GLU A 362 11.18 -11.33 -35.10
C GLU A 362 12.34 -10.67 -34.33
N GLU A 363 12.56 -9.36 -34.52
CA GLU A 363 13.56 -8.59 -33.77
C GLU A 363 13.24 -8.53 -32.27
N ARG A 364 11.96 -8.36 -31.92
CA ARG A 364 11.51 -8.35 -30.52
C ARG A 364 11.67 -9.75 -29.91
N GLU A 365 11.26 -10.79 -30.61
CA GLU A 365 11.44 -12.19 -30.19
C GLU A 365 12.92 -12.52 -29.98
N TRP A 366 13.80 -12.14 -30.90
CA TRP A 366 15.25 -12.31 -30.74
C TRP A 366 15.80 -11.60 -29.49
N ILE A 367 15.38 -10.36 -29.22
CA ILE A 367 15.77 -9.64 -28.00
C ILE A 367 15.34 -10.43 -26.76
N ILE A 368 14.06 -10.79 -26.64
CA ILE A 368 13.53 -11.51 -25.47
C ILE A 368 14.21 -12.88 -25.28
N ASN A 369 14.47 -13.62 -26.37
CA ASN A 369 15.21 -14.89 -26.33
C ASN A 369 16.66 -14.69 -25.86
N SER A 370 17.31 -13.58 -26.26
CA SER A 370 18.65 -13.24 -25.79
C SER A 370 18.65 -12.81 -24.31
N THR A 371 17.56 -12.17 -23.83
CA THR A 371 17.36 -11.84 -22.41
C THR A 371 17.35 -13.11 -21.56
N ALA A 372 16.51 -14.09 -21.93
CA ALA A 372 16.42 -15.39 -21.25
C ALA A 372 17.78 -16.10 -21.19
N THR A 373 18.45 -16.17 -22.35
CA THR A 373 19.75 -16.82 -22.51
C THR A 373 20.83 -16.17 -21.63
N PHE A 374 20.90 -14.84 -21.59
CA PHE A 374 21.89 -14.12 -20.80
C PHE A 374 21.62 -14.23 -19.29
N LEU A 375 20.36 -14.07 -18.86
CA LEU A 375 19.99 -14.20 -17.45
C LEU A 375 20.33 -15.61 -16.94
N LYS A 376 19.96 -16.66 -17.69
CA LYS A 376 20.33 -18.05 -17.39
C LYS A 376 21.85 -18.23 -17.26
N ALA A 377 22.63 -17.70 -18.21
CA ALA A 377 24.09 -17.78 -18.16
C ALA A 377 24.72 -17.05 -16.94
N LYS A 378 24.07 -16.01 -16.41
CA LYS A 378 24.51 -15.33 -15.18
C LYS A 378 24.14 -16.11 -13.91
N PHE A 379 22.92 -16.63 -13.83
CA PHE A 379 22.48 -17.41 -12.67
C PHE A 379 23.16 -18.78 -12.57
N ASN A 380 23.62 -19.37 -13.69
CA ASN A 380 24.45 -20.58 -13.70
C ASN A 380 25.78 -20.45 -12.89
N SER A 381 26.21 -19.25 -12.51
CA SER A 381 27.37 -19.04 -11.61
C SER A 381 27.03 -18.91 -10.13
N LEU A 382 25.75 -19.00 -9.74
CA LEU A 382 25.33 -19.03 -8.34
C LEU A 382 25.42 -20.46 -7.79
N MET A 383 25.82 -20.59 -6.53
CA MET A 383 25.85 -21.88 -5.84
C MET A 383 24.47 -22.16 -5.24
N LEU A 384 23.63 -22.87 -6.00
CA LEU A 384 22.29 -23.26 -5.54
C LEU A 384 22.33 -24.58 -4.75
N PRO A 385 21.38 -24.80 -3.82
CA PRO A 385 21.11 -26.12 -3.26
C PRO A 385 20.82 -27.14 -4.39
N SER A 386 21.28 -28.39 -4.22
CA SER A 386 21.14 -29.45 -5.24
C SER A 386 19.68 -29.87 -5.54
N ASN A 387 18.71 -29.39 -4.76
CA ASN A 387 17.28 -29.63 -4.93
C ASN A 387 16.46 -28.38 -5.30
N ALA A 388 17.11 -27.24 -5.58
CA ALA A 388 16.48 -26.03 -6.09
C ALA A 388 16.70 -25.88 -7.61
N SER A 389 15.70 -25.34 -8.31
CA SER A 389 15.84 -24.90 -9.71
C SER A 389 15.54 -23.42 -9.88
N ILE A 390 16.28 -22.76 -10.77
CA ILE A 390 15.94 -21.43 -11.28
C ILE A 390 15.76 -21.54 -12.80
N ASP A 391 14.51 -21.55 -13.24
CA ASP A 391 14.10 -21.53 -14.64
C ASP A 391 14.05 -20.09 -15.18
N PHE A 392 14.27 -19.96 -16.50
CA PHE A 392 14.19 -18.71 -17.24
C PHE A 392 13.25 -18.93 -18.41
N LEU A 393 12.05 -18.36 -18.35
CA LEU A 393 10.98 -18.62 -19.31
C LEU A 393 10.35 -17.31 -19.77
N ARG A 394 10.06 -17.23 -21.07
CA ARG A 394 9.16 -16.22 -21.61
C ARG A 394 7.74 -16.53 -21.14
N TRP A 395 6.87 -15.52 -21.03
CA TRP A 395 5.49 -15.73 -20.59
C TRP A 395 4.73 -16.75 -21.44
N ASP A 396 4.88 -16.71 -22.77
CA ASP A 396 4.33 -17.71 -23.70
C ASP A 396 4.87 -19.13 -23.46
N GLU A 397 6.13 -19.27 -23.05
CA GLU A 397 6.72 -20.56 -22.70
C GLU A 397 6.20 -21.08 -21.35
N TYR A 398 5.98 -20.20 -20.38
CA TYR A 398 5.37 -20.57 -19.10
C TYR A 398 3.90 -21.00 -19.27
N LEU A 399 3.13 -20.31 -20.13
CA LEU A 399 1.79 -20.75 -20.53
C LEU A 399 1.82 -22.15 -21.18
N ASN A 400 2.73 -22.37 -22.14
CA ASN A 400 2.86 -23.66 -22.84
C ASN A 400 3.29 -24.78 -21.88
N LYS A 401 4.29 -24.54 -21.01
CA LYS A 401 4.77 -25.49 -19.99
C LYS A 401 3.65 -25.96 -19.04
N ASN A 402 2.68 -25.09 -18.77
CA ASN A 402 1.57 -25.34 -17.85
C ASN A 402 0.23 -25.69 -18.53
N ASN A 403 0.24 -26.01 -19.83
CA ASN A 403 -0.95 -26.38 -20.60
C ASN A 403 -2.07 -25.33 -20.49
N ALA A 404 -1.72 -24.06 -20.75
CA ALA A 404 -2.70 -22.99 -20.88
C ALA A 404 -3.65 -23.23 -22.07
N THR A 405 -4.90 -22.81 -21.95
CA THR A 405 -5.93 -23.03 -22.97
C THR A 405 -6.08 -21.85 -23.94
N LYS A 406 -5.45 -20.71 -23.65
CA LYS A 406 -5.52 -19.45 -24.42
C LYS A 406 -4.10 -18.92 -24.69
N LYS A 407 -3.96 -18.06 -25.70
CA LYS A 407 -2.68 -17.39 -26.04
C LYS A 407 -2.42 -16.18 -25.10
N PRO A 408 -1.17 -15.68 -25.01
CA PRO A 408 -0.82 -14.50 -24.20
C PRO A 408 -1.75 -13.29 -24.39
N GLN A 409 -2.12 -13.00 -25.64
CA GLN A 409 -2.96 -11.85 -26.00
C GLN A 409 -4.45 -12.07 -25.70
N GLU A 410 -4.87 -13.30 -25.41
CA GLU A 410 -6.24 -13.63 -24.99
C GLU A 410 -6.38 -13.47 -23.48
N TYR A 411 -5.45 -14.01 -22.68
CA TYR A 411 -5.34 -13.65 -21.26
C TYR A 411 -5.23 -12.13 -21.06
N SER A 412 -4.45 -11.44 -21.90
CA SER A 412 -4.34 -9.97 -21.86
C SER A 412 -5.61 -9.20 -22.27
N LYS A 413 -6.64 -9.88 -22.83
CA LYS A 413 -8.00 -9.31 -23.04
C LYS A 413 -8.91 -9.63 -21.86
N ASP A 414 -8.81 -10.83 -21.30
CA ASP A 414 -9.54 -11.22 -20.08
C ASP A 414 -9.13 -10.29 -18.92
N GLY A 415 -7.84 -10.02 -18.77
CA GLY A 415 -7.31 -9.05 -17.81
C GLY A 415 -7.75 -7.61 -18.08
N GLU A 416 -7.72 -7.15 -19.34
CA GLU A 416 -8.25 -5.84 -19.73
C GLU A 416 -9.75 -5.70 -19.38
N THR A 417 -10.50 -6.80 -19.49
CA THR A 417 -11.91 -6.88 -19.11
C THR A 417 -12.08 -6.86 -17.58
N ALA A 418 -11.28 -7.62 -16.83
CA ALA A 418 -11.29 -7.64 -15.37
C ALA A 418 -10.93 -6.25 -14.77
N VAL A 419 -9.99 -5.52 -15.39
CA VAL A 419 -9.67 -4.14 -15.03
C VAL A 419 -10.85 -3.21 -15.28
N LYS A 420 -11.47 -3.26 -16.47
CA LYS A 420 -12.64 -2.42 -16.83
C LYS A 420 -13.86 -2.68 -15.95
N SER A 421 -14.10 -3.94 -15.57
CA SER A 421 -15.19 -4.36 -14.69
C SER A 421 -14.90 -4.16 -13.20
N SER A 422 -13.69 -3.70 -12.83
CA SER A 422 -13.34 -3.44 -11.43
C SER A 422 -14.15 -2.26 -10.87
N PRO A 423 -14.71 -2.34 -9.65
CA PRO A 423 -15.33 -1.18 -8.99
C PRO A 423 -14.33 -0.02 -8.82
N ASN A 424 -13.03 -0.33 -8.77
CA ASN A 424 -11.96 0.66 -8.66
C ASN A 424 -11.53 1.28 -10.00
N ILE A 425 -12.20 1.01 -11.13
CA ILE A 425 -11.78 1.47 -12.49
C ILE A 425 -11.46 2.96 -12.56
N ASN A 426 -12.25 3.83 -11.93
CA ASN A 426 -12.01 5.28 -11.92
C ASN A 426 -10.72 5.68 -11.16
N LYS A 427 -10.36 4.92 -10.13
CA LYS A 427 -9.08 5.07 -9.41
C LYS A 427 -7.92 4.56 -10.27
N ILE A 428 -8.07 3.38 -10.87
CA ILE A 428 -7.05 2.74 -11.73
C ILE A 428 -6.71 3.65 -12.93
N LYS A 429 -7.72 4.16 -13.63
CA LYS A 429 -7.57 5.15 -14.72
C LYS A 429 -6.75 6.38 -14.29
N ARG A 430 -7.14 7.01 -13.17
CA ARG A 430 -6.49 8.20 -12.60
C ARG A 430 -5.04 7.93 -12.20
N GLU A 431 -4.75 6.75 -11.66
CA GLU A 431 -3.41 6.36 -11.22
C GLU A 431 -2.51 5.97 -12.41
N GLY A 432 -3.03 5.26 -13.43
CA GLY A 432 -2.35 5.07 -14.72
C GLY A 432 -2.04 6.38 -15.42
N LEU A 433 -3.02 7.27 -15.59
CA LEU A 433 -2.81 8.58 -16.21
C LEU A 433 -1.75 9.42 -15.48
N LYS A 434 -1.63 9.31 -14.15
CA LYS A 434 -0.58 9.96 -13.36
C LYS A 434 0.79 9.30 -13.56
N SER A 435 0.81 7.96 -13.60
CA SER A 435 2.03 7.17 -13.80
C SER A 435 2.62 7.40 -15.20
N GLY A 436 1.84 7.09 -16.25
CA GLY A 436 2.22 7.26 -17.64
C GLY A 436 2.70 8.67 -17.96
N LYS A 437 2.02 9.72 -17.48
CA LYS A 437 2.49 11.12 -17.66
C LYS A 437 3.85 11.37 -17.02
N THR A 438 4.11 10.79 -15.85
CA THR A 438 5.41 10.92 -15.17
C THR A 438 6.50 10.19 -15.96
N TYR A 439 6.23 8.95 -16.36
CA TYR A 439 7.13 8.08 -17.11
C TYR A 439 7.48 8.63 -18.51
N PHE A 440 6.48 9.10 -19.27
CA PHE A 440 6.71 9.73 -20.57
C PHE A 440 7.42 11.08 -20.43
N ALA A 441 7.13 11.88 -19.40
CA ALA A 441 7.86 13.13 -19.13
C ALA A 441 9.35 12.89 -18.78
N GLN A 442 9.68 11.83 -18.03
CA GLN A 442 11.06 11.40 -17.79
C GLN A 442 11.79 11.01 -19.10
N ASN A 443 11.05 10.54 -20.11
CA ASN A 443 11.54 10.27 -21.46
C ASN A 443 11.45 11.49 -22.41
N GLY A 444 11.14 12.68 -21.89
CA GLY A 444 11.06 13.93 -22.66
C GLY A 444 9.84 14.04 -23.59
N ILE A 445 8.78 13.28 -23.31
CA ILE A 445 7.52 13.22 -24.06
C ILE A 445 6.40 13.77 -23.16
N THR A 446 5.92 14.98 -23.46
CA THR A 446 4.98 15.72 -22.59
C THR A 446 3.59 15.94 -23.21
N ASN A 447 3.43 15.57 -24.49
CA ASN A 447 2.32 16.04 -25.34
C ASN A 447 1.48 14.87 -25.88
N ILE A 448 1.11 13.93 -25.01
CA ILE A 448 0.17 12.83 -25.28
C ILE A 448 -1.20 13.25 -24.74
N GLU A 449 -2.27 12.93 -25.47
CA GLU A 449 -3.65 13.22 -25.03
C GLU A 449 -4.11 12.27 -23.90
N ASN A 450 -5.05 12.72 -23.06
CA ASN A 450 -5.35 12.05 -21.78
C ASN A 450 -6.04 10.69 -21.97
N ASP A 451 -7.02 10.68 -22.85
CA ASP A 451 -7.81 9.53 -23.30
C ASP A 451 -6.93 8.53 -24.06
N VAL A 452 -6.11 9.03 -24.99
CA VAL A 452 -5.10 8.25 -25.75
C VAL A 452 -4.12 7.52 -24.81
N LEU A 453 -3.69 8.18 -23.73
CA LEU A 453 -2.83 7.60 -22.71
C LEU A 453 -3.61 6.66 -21.76
N GLU A 454 -4.81 7.03 -21.33
CA GLU A 454 -5.65 6.22 -20.44
C GLU A 454 -6.03 4.87 -21.10
N GLU A 455 -6.42 4.87 -22.37
CA GLU A 455 -6.71 3.65 -23.13
C GLU A 455 -5.49 2.73 -23.20
N ARG A 456 -4.28 3.29 -23.25
CA ARG A 456 -3.03 2.53 -23.30
C ARG A 456 -2.63 1.96 -21.95
N GLU A 457 -2.72 2.75 -20.87
CA GLU A 457 -2.48 2.29 -19.49
C GLU A 457 -3.47 1.17 -19.11
N LEU A 458 -4.73 1.23 -19.55
CA LEU A 458 -5.70 0.15 -19.35
C LEU A 458 -5.31 -1.16 -20.04
N LYS A 459 -4.73 -1.10 -21.25
CA LYS A 459 -4.23 -2.28 -21.97
C LYS A 459 -2.96 -2.84 -21.33
N TYR A 460 -2.06 -1.97 -20.88
CA TYR A 460 -0.86 -2.33 -20.11
C TYR A 460 -1.22 -3.02 -18.79
N TYR A 461 -2.14 -2.48 -18.01
CA TYR A 461 -2.68 -3.15 -16.81
C TYR A 461 -3.42 -4.45 -17.15
N GLY A 462 -4.09 -4.50 -18.31
CA GLY A 462 -4.72 -5.71 -18.84
C GLY A 462 -3.76 -6.87 -19.08
N VAL A 463 -2.47 -6.61 -19.35
CA VAL A 463 -1.43 -7.64 -19.44
C VAL A 463 -1.26 -8.37 -18.10
N TYR A 464 -0.88 -7.64 -17.04
CA TYR A 464 -0.63 -8.23 -15.72
C TYR A 464 -1.91 -8.79 -15.07
N ALA A 465 -3.06 -8.15 -15.27
CA ALA A 465 -4.34 -8.73 -14.87
C ALA A 465 -4.64 -10.04 -15.63
N GLY A 466 -4.19 -10.16 -16.89
CA GLY A 466 -4.30 -11.39 -17.67
C GLY A 466 -3.44 -12.52 -17.12
N GLU A 467 -2.22 -12.21 -16.65
CA GLU A 467 -1.41 -13.16 -15.90
C GLU A 467 -2.12 -13.61 -14.61
N GLY A 468 -2.73 -12.67 -13.88
CA GLY A 468 -3.57 -12.95 -12.72
C GLY A 468 -4.71 -13.93 -12.97
N VAL A 469 -5.40 -13.78 -14.11
CA VAL A 469 -6.45 -14.73 -14.56
C VAL A 469 -5.86 -16.11 -14.81
N PHE A 470 -4.68 -16.22 -15.44
CA PHE A 470 -4.02 -17.51 -15.64
C PHE A 470 -3.56 -18.17 -14.33
N PHE A 471 -3.01 -17.40 -13.39
CA PHE A 471 -2.59 -17.95 -12.10
C PHE A 471 -3.77 -18.49 -11.30
N GLU A 472 -4.94 -17.86 -11.37
CA GLU A 472 -6.18 -18.38 -10.78
C GLU A 472 -6.67 -19.66 -11.49
N GLU A 473 -6.59 -19.74 -12.83
CA GLU A 473 -6.80 -21.00 -13.57
C GLU A 473 -5.82 -22.11 -13.14
N MET A 474 -4.57 -21.78 -12.75
CA MET A 474 -3.61 -22.75 -12.20
C MET A 474 -3.89 -23.13 -10.75
N GLN A 475 -4.31 -22.18 -9.90
CA GLN A 475 -4.67 -22.44 -8.52
C GLN A 475 -5.89 -23.36 -8.43
N MET A 476 -6.88 -23.21 -9.32
CA MET A 476 -8.00 -24.15 -9.47
C MET A 476 -7.58 -25.57 -9.90
N ARG A 477 -6.48 -25.71 -10.66
CA ARG A 477 -5.89 -27.03 -11.01
C ARG A 477 -5.10 -27.67 -9.85
N GLY A 478 -4.94 -26.96 -8.74
CA GLY A 478 -4.29 -27.43 -7.51
C GLY A 478 -2.87 -26.92 -7.29
N ASN A 479 -2.22 -26.33 -8.31
CA ASN A 479 -0.86 -25.79 -8.19
C ASN A 479 -0.80 -24.66 -7.14
N GLY A 480 0.33 -24.54 -6.45
CA GLY A 480 0.66 -23.33 -5.70
C GLY A 480 1.30 -22.29 -6.62
N ILE A 481 0.89 -21.02 -6.49
CA ILE A 481 1.54 -19.90 -7.17
C ILE A 481 1.90 -18.85 -6.11
N VAL A 482 3.17 -18.47 -6.07
CA VAL A 482 3.69 -17.40 -5.21
C VAL A 482 4.48 -16.41 -6.08
N ILE A 483 3.98 -15.18 -6.21
CA ILE A 483 4.76 -14.09 -6.80
C ILE A 483 5.77 -13.60 -5.77
N VAL A 484 7.04 -13.59 -6.17
CA VAL A 484 8.17 -13.06 -5.42
C VAL A 484 8.53 -11.70 -6.03
N ASN A 485 8.00 -10.65 -5.43
CA ASN A 485 8.11 -9.29 -5.94
C ASN A 485 9.38 -8.57 -5.46
N PHE A 486 10.04 -7.87 -6.39
CA PHE A 486 11.15 -6.95 -6.11
C PHE A 486 10.90 -5.51 -6.60
N GLU A 487 9.76 -5.27 -7.26
CA GLU A 487 9.41 -4.03 -7.97
C GLU A 487 8.29 -3.25 -7.26
N GLU A 488 7.90 -2.10 -7.80
CA GLU A 488 6.71 -1.39 -7.35
C GLU A 488 5.44 -2.27 -7.42
N MET A 489 4.57 -2.15 -6.42
CA MET A 489 3.37 -2.99 -6.28
C MET A 489 2.34 -2.85 -7.42
N ARG A 490 2.51 -1.92 -8.36
CA ARG A 490 1.53 -1.61 -9.41
C ARG A 490 1.19 -2.82 -10.28
N CYS A 491 2.20 -3.55 -10.75
CA CYS A 491 1.99 -4.75 -11.57
C CYS A 491 1.46 -5.93 -10.74
N CYS A 492 2.00 -6.11 -9.52
CA CYS A 492 1.47 -7.06 -8.52
C CYS A 492 -0.04 -6.86 -8.25
N GLN A 493 -0.48 -5.61 -8.12
CA GLN A 493 -1.87 -5.25 -7.83
C GLN A 493 -2.81 -5.60 -8.98
N MET A 494 -2.35 -5.47 -10.23
CA MET A 494 -3.15 -5.88 -11.39
C MET A 494 -3.25 -7.41 -11.49
N ALA A 495 -2.16 -8.14 -11.26
CA ALA A 495 -2.22 -9.61 -11.20
C ALA A 495 -3.09 -10.12 -10.04
N TYR A 496 -3.02 -9.47 -8.87
CA TYR A 496 -3.92 -9.74 -7.74
C TYR A 496 -5.40 -9.53 -8.13
N LEU A 497 -5.72 -8.40 -8.79
CA LEU A 497 -7.07 -8.10 -9.28
C LEU A 497 -7.55 -9.15 -10.31
N GLY A 498 -6.69 -9.55 -11.25
CA GLY A 498 -7.00 -10.60 -12.23
C GLY A 498 -7.35 -11.93 -11.56
N SER A 499 -6.56 -12.31 -10.55
CA SER A 499 -6.78 -13.52 -9.74
C SER A 499 -7.96 -13.45 -8.75
N GLN A 500 -8.79 -12.40 -8.79
CA GLN A 500 -9.87 -12.16 -7.82
C GLN A 500 -9.38 -12.11 -6.35
N GLY A 501 -8.10 -11.77 -6.14
CA GLY A 501 -7.45 -11.76 -4.82
C GLY A 501 -6.92 -13.11 -4.32
N ASN A 502 -6.89 -14.15 -5.16
CA ASN A 502 -6.38 -15.47 -4.78
C ASN A 502 -4.86 -15.64 -4.88
N LEU A 503 -4.19 -14.78 -5.64
CA LEU A 503 -2.74 -14.82 -5.81
C LEU A 503 -1.99 -14.48 -4.52
N THR A 504 -0.98 -15.29 -4.18
CA THR A 504 -0.04 -14.99 -3.09
C THR A 504 1.08 -14.12 -3.65
N ILE A 505 1.33 -12.96 -3.03
CA ILE A 505 2.40 -12.03 -3.45
C ILE A 505 3.22 -11.62 -2.23
N VAL A 506 4.49 -12.03 -2.19
CA VAL A 506 5.46 -11.68 -1.14
C VAL A 506 6.51 -10.73 -1.69
N THR A 507 6.97 -9.77 -0.87
CA THR A 507 8.04 -8.82 -1.20
C THR A 507 9.17 -8.98 -0.19
N PRO A 508 10.13 -9.91 -0.40
CA PRO A 508 11.20 -10.26 0.54
C PRO A 508 12.39 -9.26 0.51
N ILE A 509 12.11 -7.98 0.32
CA ILE A 509 13.08 -6.87 0.39
C ILE A 509 12.50 -5.67 1.13
N LYS A 510 13.34 -4.81 1.67
CA LYS A 510 12.91 -3.60 2.39
C LYS A 510 12.82 -2.39 1.46
N ASN A 511 12.01 -1.40 1.87
CA ASN A 511 11.74 -0.16 1.14
C ASN A 511 13.03 0.61 0.75
N ASN A 512 14.10 0.48 1.55
CA ASN A 512 15.42 1.06 1.25
C ASN A 512 16.27 0.21 0.28
N GLU A 513 16.05 -1.09 0.17
CA GLU A 513 16.67 -1.95 -0.86
C GLU A 513 16.02 -1.67 -2.23
N MET A 514 14.68 -1.65 -2.31
CA MET A 514 13.93 -1.28 -3.51
C MET A 514 14.28 0.13 -4.00
N ARG A 515 14.39 1.12 -3.09
CA ARG A 515 14.82 2.47 -3.46
C ARG A 515 16.27 2.53 -3.97
N ARG A 516 17.17 1.67 -3.46
CA ARG A 516 18.55 1.58 -3.96
C ARG A 516 18.60 0.97 -5.36
N TYR A 517 17.74 -0.01 -5.66
CA TYR A 517 17.59 -0.57 -7.01
C TYR A 517 17.26 0.55 -8.02
N TYR A 518 16.17 1.29 -7.84
CA TYR A 518 15.79 2.37 -8.76
C TYR A 518 16.87 3.46 -8.90
N GLN A 519 17.51 3.86 -7.78
CA GLN A 519 18.63 4.82 -7.80
C GLN A 519 19.91 4.28 -8.48
N TRP A 520 20.03 2.97 -8.66
CA TRP A 520 21.11 2.31 -9.38
C TRP A 520 20.75 2.16 -10.86
N GLU A 521 19.53 1.73 -11.16
CA GLU A 521 18.96 1.65 -12.52
C GLU A 521 19.02 3.00 -13.23
N GLU A 522 18.57 4.09 -12.59
CA GLU A 522 18.69 5.46 -13.12
C GLU A 522 20.12 5.80 -13.54
N ARG A 523 21.13 5.32 -12.79
CA ARG A 523 22.56 5.56 -13.08
C ARG A 523 23.07 4.68 -14.22
N GLN A 524 22.60 3.45 -14.36
CA GLN A 524 22.99 2.61 -15.51
C GLN A 524 22.38 3.17 -16.80
N ILE A 525 21.08 3.53 -16.77
CA ILE A 525 20.40 4.18 -17.89
C ILE A 525 21.08 5.50 -18.26
N ALA A 526 21.53 6.29 -17.28
CA ALA A 526 22.26 7.54 -17.53
C ALA A 526 23.62 7.34 -18.21
N LYS A 527 24.33 6.22 -17.99
CA LYS A 527 25.60 5.91 -18.68
C LYS A 527 25.44 5.54 -20.15
N ARG A 528 24.21 5.26 -20.62
CA ARG A 528 23.90 4.92 -22.02
C ARG A 528 23.44 6.11 -22.86
N LYS A 529 23.54 7.33 -22.31
CA LYS A 529 23.12 8.61 -22.92
C LYS A 529 24.32 9.53 -23.08
#